data_AF-A0A946LG36-F1
#
_entry.id   AF-A0A946LG36-F1
#
_cell.length_a   1.000
_cell.length_b   1.000
_cell.length_c   1.000
_cell.angle_alpha   90.00
_cell.angle_beta   90.00
_cell.angle_gamma   90.00
#
_symmetry.space_group_name_H-M   'P 1'
#
loop_
_entity.id
_entity.type
_entity.pdbx_description
1 polymer ?
#
loop_
_entity_poly.entity_id
_entity_poly.type
_entity_poly.pdbx_seq_one_letter_code
_entity_poly.pdbx_strand_id
1 'polypeptide(L)'
;MSRVINPNSAGKERTKLTRAVALAVRELAKTNPSANAGQLNEARDLAAFIALALEIVAETIEVSVVAWEKRNYWVKADKFRMEWHWAGQLADQMREATLKDDWANVAQIAMQVAIKLQKIKISDKHRMGRPWQGSWKKLAS
;
A
#
# COMPACT_ATOMS: atom_id res chain seq x y z
N MET A 1 -7.74 11.32 10.05
CA MET A 1 -8.73 12.09 9.27
C MET A 1 -9.09 11.26 8.04
N SER A 2 -10.36 10.92 7.83
CA SER A 2 -10.79 10.21 6.62
C SER A 2 -10.53 11.07 5.40
N ARG A 3 -9.80 10.52 4.41
CA ARG A 3 -9.43 11.24 3.19
C ARG A 3 -10.59 11.18 2.20
N VAL A 4 -10.98 12.32 1.64
CA VAL A 4 -12.03 12.35 0.61
C VAL A 4 -11.50 11.74 -0.69
N ILE A 5 -11.94 10.52 -1.02
CA ILE A 5 -11.63 9.86 -2.29
C ILE A 5 -12.74 10.14 -3.30
N ASN A 6 -12.37 10.66 -4.47
CA ASN A 6 -13.31 10.89 -5.54
C ASN A 6 -13.76 9.55 -6.16
N PRO A 7 -15.07 9.20 -6.11
CA PRO A 7 -15.57 7.93 -6.63
C PRO A 7 -15.28 7.70 -8.13
N ASN A 8 -15.25 8.77 -8.92
CA ASN A 8 -15.01 8.68 -10.37
C ASN A 8 -13.54 8.37 -10.71
N SER A 9 -12.61 8.57 -9.77
CA SER A 9 -11.18 8.29 -9.97
C SER A 9 -10.65 7.15 -9.11
N ALA A 10 -11.46 6.57 -8.22
CA ALA A 10 -11.04 5.53 -7.27
C ALA A 10 -10.30 4.35 -7.94
N GLY A 11 -10.78 3.88 -9.10
CA GLY A 11 -10.11 2.84 -9.87
C GLY A 11 -8.73 3.26 -10.41
N LYS A 12 -8.62 4.46 -10.99
CA LYS A 12 -7.35 5.01 -11.50
C LYS A 12 -6.34 5.22 -10.37
N GLU A 13 -6.81 5.73 -9.23
CA GLU A 13 -6.01 5.95 -8.04
C GLU A 13 -5.47 4.64 -7.48
N ARG A 14 -6.31 3.62 -7.30
CA ARG A 14 -5.89 2.28 -6.88
C ARG A 14 -4.81 1.72 -7.81
N THR A 15 -5.01 1.78 -9.13
CA THR A 15 -4.00 1.31 -10.10
C THR A 15 -2.67 2.04 -9.97
N LYS A 16 -2.70 3.36 -9.74
CA LYS A 16 -1.47 4.14 -9.51
C LYS A 16 -0.78 3.73 -8.21
N LEU A 17 -1.54 3.59 -7.13
CA LEU A 17 -1.01 3.25 -5.81
C LEU A 17 -0.46 1.83 -5.76
N THR A 18 -1.12 0.85 -6.34
CA THR A 18 -0.62 -0.54 -6.34
C THR A 18 0.70 -0.67 -7.11
N ARG A 19 0.89 0.11 -8.18
CA ARG A 19 2.19 0.23 -8.85
C ARG A 19 3.25 0.90 -7.98
N ALA A 20 2.88 1.96 -7.25
CA ALA A 20 3.80 2.63 -6.34
C ALA A 20 4.18 1.74 -5.15
N VAL A 21 3.23 0.95 -4.61
CA VAL A 21 3.47 -0.03 -3.54
C VAL A 21 4.38 -1.14 -4.02
N ALA A 22 4.13 -1.71 -5.20
CA ALA A 22 5.01 -2.73 -5.76
C ALA A 22 6.44 -2.20 -6.00
N LEU A 23 6.60 -0.92 -6.36
CA LEU A 23 7.92 -0.28 -6.41
C LEU A 23 8.54 -0.16 -5.02
N ALA A 24 7.79 0.34 -4.03
CA ALA A 24 8.27 0.52 -2.67
C ALA A 24 8.70 -0.81 -2.04
N VAL A 25 7.94 -1.89 -2.24
CA VAL A 25 8.31 -3.24 -1.80
C VAL A 25 9.64 -3.68 -2.42
N ARG A 26 9.83 -3.42 -3.72
CA ARG A 26 11.08 -3.75 -4.42
C ARG A 26 12.26 -2.95 -3.89
N GLU A 27 12.09 -1.67 -3.57
CA GLU A 27 13.17 -0.84 -3.01
C GLU A 27 13.44 -1.19 -1.53
N LEU A 28 12.41 -1.55 -0.76
CA LEU A 28 12.56 -2.01 0.63
C LEU A 28 13.40 -3.28 0.69
N ALA A 29 13.18 -4.22 -0.23
CA ALA A 29 13.98 -5.45 -0.33
C ALA A 29 15.48 -5.22 -0.63
N LYS A 30 15.85 -4.04 -1.16
CA LYS A 30 17.25 -3.66 -1.42
C LYS A 30 17.85 -2.85 -0.27
N THR A 31 17.03 -2.39 0.67
CA THR A 31 17.44 -1.51 1.76
C THR A 31 17.88 -2.34 2.96
N ASN A 32 18.97 -1.94 3.63
CA ASN A 32 19.42 -2.58 4.86
C ASN A 32 19.29 -1.61 6.04
N PRO A 33 18.21 -1.70 6.86
CA PRO A 33 17.95 -0.75 7.95
C PRO A 33 19.05 -0.72 9.01
N SER A 34 19.87 -1.77 9.14
CA SER A 34 20.97 -1.85 10.11
C SER A 34 22.29 -1.25 9.60
N ALA A 35 22.38 -0.88 8.32
CA ALA A 35 23.65 -0.45 7.73
C ALA A 35 24.07 0.97 8.16
N ASN A 36 23.13 1.92 8.20
CA ASN A 36 23.34 3.28 8.69
C ASN A 36 22.01 4.02 8.89
N ALA A 37 22.05 5.20 9.52
CA ALA A 37 20.86 6.01 9.79
C ALA A 37 20.10 6.44 8.52
N GLY A 38 20.80 6.65 7.40
CA GLY A 38 20.16 6.99 6.12
C GLY A 38 19.30 5.83 5.59
N GLN A 39 19.84 4.61 5.62
CA GLN A 39 19.12 3.39 5.25
C GLN A 39 17.96 3.07 6.19
N LEU A 40 18.13 3.32 7.49
CA LEU A 40 17.03 3.19 8.46
C LEU A 40 15.87 4.14 8.13
N ASN A 41 16.18 5.41 7.86
CA ASN A 41 15.15 6.40 7.51
C ASN A 41 14.44 6.05 6.20
N GLU A 42 15.18 5.59 5.19
CA GLU A 42 14.59 5.16 3.92
C GLU A 42 13.72 3.90 4.09
N ALA A 43 14.15 2.92 4.88
CA ALA A 43 13.35 1.75 5.21
C ALA A 43 12.04 2.11 5.94
N ARG A 44 12.10 3.04 6.89
CA ARG A 44 10.91 3.56 7.60
C ARG A 44 9.95 4.28 6.65
N ASP A 45 10.47 5.15 5.78
CA ASP A 45 9.65 5.84 4.79
C ASP A 45 8.99 4.84 3.82
N LEU A 46 9.73 3.83 3.35
CA LEU A 46 9.21 2.79 2.47
C LEU A 46 8.10 1.96 3.13
N ALA A 47 8.34 1.46 4.34
CA ALA A 47 7.37 0.66 5.08
C ALA A 47 6.12 1.47 5.46
N ALA A 48 6.31 2.72 5.91
CA ALA A 48 5.22 3.64 6.18
C ALA A 48 4.40 3.96 4.92
N PHE A 49 5.06 4.16 3.79
CA PHE A 49 4.39 4.37 2.52
C PHE A 49 3.55 3.16 2.11
N ILE A 50 4.08 1.94 2.26
CA ILE A 50 3.34 0.71 1.96
C ILE A 50 2.08 0.63 2.81
N ALA A 51 2.18 0.86 4.13
CA ALA A 51 1.04 0.87 5.03
C ALA A 51 -0.03 1.90 4.60
N LEU A 52 0.35 3.17 4.45
CA LEU A 52 -0.56 4.26 4.09
C LEU A 52 -1.19 4.05 2.71
N ALA A 53 -0.41 3.59 1.73
CA ALA A 53 -0.92 3.38 0.38
C ALA A 53 -1.87 2.19 0.31
N LEU A 54 -1.63 1.11 1.07
CA LEU A 54 -2.54 -0.03 1.16
C LEU A 54 -3.86 0.33 1.87
N GLU A 55 -3.81 1.16 2.91
CA GLU A 55 -4.99 1.71 3.58
C GLU A 55 -5.85 2.50 2.58
N ILE A 56 -5.23 3.42 1.83
CA ILE A 56 -5.93 4.16 0.78
C ILE A 56 -6.51 3.23 -0.29
N VAL A 57 -5.75 2.20 -0.69
CA VAL A 57 -6.24 1.20 -1.64
C VAL A 57 -7.51 0.55 -1.10
N ALA A 58 -7.54 0.14 0.16
CA ALA A 58 -8.72 -0.43 0.80
C ALA A 58 -9.91 0.55 0.80
N GLU A 59 -9.69 1.82 1.14
CA GLU A 59 -10.75 2.85 1.06
C GLU A 59 -11.32 2.98 -0.36
N THR A 60 -10.47 2.91 -1.41
CA THR A 60 -10.95 2.99 -2.81
C THR A 60 -11.85 1.81 -3.20
N ILE A 61 -11.72 0.66 -2.53
CA ILE A 61 -12.56 -0.51 -2.74
C ILE A 61 -13.96 -0.22 -2.23
N GLU A 62 -14.08 0.26 -1.00
CA GLU A 62 -15.38 0.58 -0.40
C GLU A 62 -16.14 1.63 -1.20
N VAL A 63 -15.46 2.66 -1.72
CA VAL A 63 -16.09 3.64 -2.61
C VAL A 63 -16.65 2.99 -3.88
N SER A 64 -15.91 2.03 -4.46
CA SER A 64 -16.33 1.33 -5.68
C SER A 64 -17.50 0.37 -5.40
N VAL A 65 -17.44 -0.33 -4.27
CA VAL A 65 -18.47 -1.24 -3.78
C VAL A 65 -19.78 -0.48 -3.53
N VAL A 66 -19.77 0.59 -2.74
CA VAL A 66 -20.97 1.41 -2.46
C VAL A 66 -21.62 1.91 -3.76
N ALA A 67 -20.82 2.30 -4.77
CA ALA A 67 -21.34 2.72 -6.06
C ALA A 67 -22.02 1.59 -6.85
N TRP A 68 -21.53 0.36 -6.72
CA TRP A 68 -22.11 -0.84 -7.35
C TRP A 68 -23.35 -1.35 -6.62
N GLU A 69 -23.35 -1.30 -5.30
CA GLU A 69 -24.49 -1.65 -4.45
C GLU A 69 -25.70 -0.74 -4.75
N LYS A 70 -25.48 0.57 -4.90
CA LYS A 70 -26.50 1.54 -5.36
C LYS A 70 -27.09 1.22 -6.76
N ARG A 71 -26.40 0.42 -7.55
CA ARG A 71 -26.82 -0.04 -8.90
C ARG A 71 -27.29 -1.50 -8.90
N ASN A 72 -27.52 -2.08 -7.73
CA ASN A 72 -27.91 -3.49 -7.53
C ASN A 72 -26.90 -4.54 -8.01
N TYR A 73 -25.61 -4.20 -8.10
CA TYR A 73 -24.53 -5.14 -8.46
C TYR A 73 -23.89 -5.82 -7.25
N TRP A 74 -24.72 -6.37 -6.35
CA TRP A 74 -24.29 -6.92 -5.05
C TRP A 74 -23.27 -8.06 -5.17
N VAL A 75 -23.49 -9.03 -6.06
CA VAL A 75 -22.56 -10.16 -6.26
C VAL A 75 -21.19 -9.69 -6.77
N LYS A 76 -21.17 -8.64 -7.60
CA LYS A 76 -19.92 -8.06 -8.11
C LYS A 76 -19.18 -7.30 -7.00
N ALA A 77 -19.91 -6.55 -6.19
CA ALA A 77 -19.36 -5.82 -5.05
C ALA A 77 -18.74 -6.77 -4.02
N ASP A 78 -19.43 -7.84 -3.67
CA ASP A 78 -18.96 -8.81 -2.69
C ASP A 78 -17.68 -9.55 -3.15
N LYS A 79 -17.67 -10.05 -4.39
CA LYS A 79 -16.47 -10.66 -4.99
C LYS A 79 -15.28 -9.71 -4.97
N PHE A 80 -15.51 -8.44 -5.27
CA PHE A 80 -14.46 -7.43 -5.31
C PHE A 80 -13.94 -7.06 -3.91
N ARG A 81 -14.82 -6.99 -2.91
CA ARG A 81 -14.44 -6.82 -1.51
C ARG A 81 -13.57 -7.99 -1.04
N MET A 82 -13.99 -9.22 -1.31
CA MET A 82 -13.23 -10.43 -0.97
C MET A 82 -11.86 -10.48 -1.65
N GLU A 83 -11.78 -10.10 -2.94
CA GLU A 83 -10.52 -10.05 -3.69
C GLU A 83 -9.50 -9.08 -3.03
N TRP A 84 -9.98 -7.97 -2.47
CA TRP A 84 -9.14 -6.90 -1.92
C TRP A 84 -9.11 -6.83 -0.39
N HIS A 85 -9.77 -7.75 0.31
CA HIS A 85 -9.85 -7.75 1.77
C HIS A 85 -8.46 -7.71 2.45
N TRP A 86 -7.48 -8.35 1.81
CA TRP A 86 -6.09 -8.37 2.26
C TRP A 86 -5.44 -6.97 2.34
N ALA A 87 -5.90 -5.98 1.56
CA ALA A 87 -5.23 -4.68 1.48
C ALA A 87 -5.30 -3.94 2.82
N GLY A 88 -6.49 -3.89 3.45
CA GLY A 88 -6.64 -3.29 4.77
C GLY A 88 -5.89 -4.08 5.85
N GLN A 89 -6.01 -5.40 5.83
CA GLN A 89 -5.32 -6.27 6.81
C GLN A 89 -3.80 -6.09 6.78
N LEU A 90 -3.19 -6.10 5.59
CA LEU A 90 -1.74 -5.92 5.46
C LEU A 90 -1.32 -4.46 5.71
N ALA A 91 -2.21 -3.47 5.49
CA ALA A 91 -1.94 -2.09 5.87
C ALA A 91 -1.77 -1.93 7.38
N ASP A 92 -2.72 -2.49 8.15
CA ASP A 92 -2.71 -2.43 9.62
C ASP A 92 -1.50 -3.16 10.20
N GLN A 93 -1.23 -4.37 9.71
CA GLN A 93 -0.05 -5.15 10.12
C GLN A 93 1.25 -4.41 9.79
N MET A 94 1.37 -3.85 8.57
CA MET A 94 2.57 -3.11 8.17
C MET A 94 2.75 -1.86 9.04
N ARG A 95 1.66 -1.12 9.32
CA ARG A 95 1.68 0.05 10.20
C ARG A 95 2.20 -0.32 11.58
N GLU A 96 1.64 -1.35 12.19
CA GLU A 96 2.03 -1.80 13.53
C GLU A 96 3.51 -2.24 13.57
N ALA A 97 3.93 -3.08 12.62
CA ALA A 97 5.31 -3.55 12.53
C ALA A 97 6.29 -2.39 12.30
N THR A 98 5.94 -1.44 11.44
CA THR A 98 6.78 -0.26 11.16
C THR A 98 6.92 0.64 12.39
N LEU A 99 5.83 0.89 13.12
CA LEU A 99 5.85 1.73 14.33
C LEU A 99 6.67 1.10 15.47
N LYS A 100 6.77 -0.23 15.50
CA LYS A 100 7.59 -0.99 16.47
C LYS A 100 9.01 -1.24 15.99
N ASP A 101 9.39 -0.79 14.79
CA ASP A 101 10.65 -1.15 14.12
C ASP A 101 10.89 -2.68 14.06
N ASP A 102 9.82 -3.47 13.93
CA ASP A 102 9.89 -4.92 13.79
C ASP A 102 10.23 -5.30 12.34
N TRP A 103 11.51 -5.16 11.99
CA TRP A 103 11.99 -5.37 10.61
C TRP A 103 11.79 -6.78 10.09
N ALA A 104 11.72 -7.78 10.99
CA ALA A 104 11.42 -9.15 10.60
C ALA A 104 9.97 -9.25 10.09
N ASN A 105 9.01 -8.71 10.84
CA ASN A 105 7.61 -8.68 10.41
C ASN A 105 7.39 -7.76 9.21
N VAL A 106 8.05 -6.60 9.15
CA VAL A 106 8.01 -5.72 7.96
C VAL A 106 8.41 -6.48 6.69
N ALA A 107 9.49 -7.26 6.74
CA ALA A 107 9.93 -8.07 5.60
C ALA A 107 8.89 -9.15 5.23
N GLN A 108 8.32 -9.86 6.21
CA GLN A 108 7.29 -10.87 5.97
C GLN A 108 6.03 -10.27 5.32
N ILE A 109 5.56 -9.13 5.82
CA ILE A 109 4.38 -8.44 5.28
C ILE A 109 4.68 -7.92 3.87
N ALA A 110 5.86 -7.34 3.65
CA ALA A 110 6.28 -6.87 2.31
C ALA A 110 6.30 -8.01 1.29
N MET A 111 6.74 -9.22 1.67
CA MET A 111 6.67 -10.40 0.81
C MET A 111 5.22 -10.80 0.48
N GLN A 112 4.31 -10.78 1.45
CA GLN A 112 2.89 -11.05 1.21
C GLN A 112 2.28 -10.03 0.22
N VAL A 113 2.60 -8.75 0.40
CA VAL A 113 2.20 -7.69 -0.53
C VAL A 113 2.76 -7.93 -1.93
N ALA A 114 4.03 -8.34 -2.04
CA ALA A 114 4.64 -8.69 -3.33
C ALA A 114 3.88 -9.81 -4.05
N ILE A 115 3.48 -10.87 -3.33
CA ILE A 115 2.72 -12.00 -3.89
C ILE A 115 1.33 -11.53 -4.36
N LYS A 116 0.63 -10.70 -3.57
CA LYS A 116 -0.68 -10.15 -3.96
C LYS A 116 -0.58 -9.27 -5.21
N LEU A 117 0.53 -8.56 -5.37
CA LEU A 117 0.77 -7.64 -6.49
C LEU A 117 1.65 -8.23 -7.61
N GLN A 118 1.92 -9.54 -7.62
CA GLN A 118 2.85 -10.18 -8.55
C GLN A 118 2.55 -9.95 -10.04
N LYS A 119 1.28 -9.68 -10.38
CA LYS A 119 0.85 -9.39 -11.77
C LYS A 119 1.25 -7.98 -12.22
N ILE A 120 1.62 -7.10 -11.29
CA ILE A 120 2.01 -5.72 -11.58
C ILE A 120 3.47 -5.69 -12.03
N LYS A 121 3.68 -5.40 -13.32
CA LYS A 121 5.01 -5.24 -13.90
C LYS A 121 5.46 -3.78 -13.82
N ILE A 122 6.63 -3.56 -13.23
CA ILE A 122 7.29 -2.25 -13.15
C ILE A 122 8.56 -2.32 -13.97
N SER A 123 8.64 -1.50 -15.02
CA SER A 123 9.88 -1.33 -15.79
C SER A 123 10.91 -0.60 -14.94
N ASP A 124 12.19 -0.94 -15.11
CA ASP A 124 13.29 -0.27 -14.41
C ASP A 124 13.41 1.22 -14.76
N LYS A 125 12.94 1.65 -15.94
CA LYS A 125 12.93 3.06 -16.38
C LYS A 125 11.63 3.81 -16.01
N HIS A 126 10.95 3.42 -14.94
CA HIS A 126 9.71 4.08 -14.50
C HIS A 126 9.94 5.55 -14.11
N ARG A 127 8.92 6.40 -14.30
CA ARG A 127 8.97 7.85 -13.97
C ARG A 127 8.28 8.21 -12.65
N MET A 128 8.11 7.25 -11.75
CA MET A 128 7.35 7.43 -10.49
C MET A 128 8.14 8.13 -9.37
N GLY A 129 9.45 8.34 -9.53
CA GLY A 129 10.29 8.95 -8.49
C GLY A 129 10.32 8.12 -7.21
N ARG A 130 10.41 8.80 -6.06
CA ARG A 130 10.40 8.21 -4.71
C ARG A 130 9.15 8.67 -3.92
N PRO A 131 7.96 8.09 -4.19
CA PRO A 131 6.71 8.52 -3.56
C PRO A 131 6.66 8.29 -2.04
N TRP A 132 7.57 7.47 -1.50
CA TRP A 132 7.65 7.16 -0.07
C TRP A 132 8.27 8.26 0.79
N GLN A 133 8.98 9.22 0.21
CA GLN A 133 9.68 10.25 0.98
C GLN A 133 8.72 11.01 1.93
N GLY A 134 9.08 11.04 3.21
CA GLY A 134 8.31 11.70 4.26
C GLY A 134 7.04 10.96 4.68
N SER A 135 6.86 9.70 4.27
CA SER A 135 5.71 8.89 4.68
C SER A 135 5.82 8.45 6.13
N TRP A 136 7.04 8.26 6.65
CA TRP A 136 7.26 7.98 8.07
C TRP A 136 6.67 9.08 8.95
N LYS A 137 6.95 10.34 8.61
CA LYS A 137 6.42 11.50 9.33
C LYS A 137 4.88 11.54 9.32
N LYS A 138 4.23 11.09 8.24
CA LYS A 138 2.76 11.02 8.13
C LYS A 138 2.16 9.84 8.88
N LEU A 139 2.91 8.74 9.03
CA LEU A 139 2.46 7.55 9.74
C LEU A 139 2.58 7.74 11.26
N ALA A 140 3.66 8.39 11.71
CA ALA A 140 3.98 8.62 13.11
C ALA A 140 3.32 9.90 13.69
N SER A 141 2.61 10.68 12.86
CA SER A 141 1.81 11.83 13.29
C SER A 141 0.40 11.41 13.69
#